data_AF-A0A7S0EE85-F1
#
_entry.id   AF-A0A7S0EE85-F1
#
_cell.length_a   1.000
_cell.length_b   1.000
_cell.length_c   1.000
_cell.angle_alpha   90.00
_cell.angle_beta   90.00
_cell.angle_gamma   90.00
#
_symmetry.space_group_name_H-M   'P 1'
#
loop_
_entity.id
_entity.type
_entity.pdbx_description
1 polymer ?
#
loop_
_entity_poly.entity_id
_entity_poly.type
_entity_poly.pdbx_seq_one_letter_code
_entity_poly.pdbx_strand_id
1 'polypeptide(L)'
;RECVNGAAGTASTRAPVFAFAAGFCRGMARYPVEVAYCTDVEGNLSYFEKWVETAGRVVRFDSEGKELELMHEGAYFVYGGDVCDNGPGDLRLCQLLVSLKKRHPDRVALLSGNRDLNKLRMTAELDLTDLDRPMDEIAKPHWDVNALTLRQHLERVATQKELP
;
A
#
# COMPACT_ATOMS: atom_id res chain seq x y z
N ARG A 1 -82.44 6.27 -23.27
CA ARG A 1 -81.87 5.08 -23.93
C ARG A 1 -80.61 4.75 -23.17
N GLU A 2 -80.61 3.59 -22.49
CA GLU A 2 -79.47 2.70 -22.15
C GLU A 2 -78.22 3.30 -21.48
N CYS A 3 -77.51 2.63 -20.58
CA CYS A 3 -77.76 1.59 -19.60
C CYS A 3 -76.49 1.62 -18.72
N VAL A 4 -76.68 1.34 -17.44
CA VAL A 4 -75.73 1.31 -16.32
C VAL A 4 -74.56 0.32 -16.52
N ASN A 5 -73.51 0.51 -15.71
CA ASN A 5 -72.55 -0.47 -15.12
C ASN A 5 -71.11 -0.31 -15.66
N GLY A 6 -70.02 -0.32 -14.89
CA GLY A 6 -69.80 -0.66 -13.48
C GLY A 6 -68.42 -1.34 -13.35
N ALA A 7 -67.54 -0.73 -12.56
CA ALA A 7 -66.44 -1.31 -11.74
C ALA A 7 -65.29 -2.18 -12.32
N ALA A 8 -64.15 -2.03 -11.61
CA ALA A 8 -62.95 -2.89 -11.52
C ALA A 8 -62.04 -2.92 -12.76
N GLY A 9 -60.73 -2.74 -12.70
CA GLY A 9 -59.77 -3.12 -11.67
C GLY A 9 -58.77 -4.11 -12.30
N THR A 10 -57.49 -3.92 -11.97
CA THR A 10 -56.38 -4.90 -12.04
C THR A 10 -55.48 -4.99 -13.29
N ALA A 11 -54.18 -4.99 -12.94
CA ALA A 11 -53.12 -5.85 -13.45
C ALA A 11 -52.62 -5.63 -14.89
N SER A 12 -51.60 -4.78 -15.00
CA SER A 12 -50.55 -4.92 -16.00
C SER A 12 -49.83 -6.26 -15.80
N THR A 13 -49.98 -7.15 -16.78
CA THR A 13 -49.46 -8.51 -16.81
C THR A 13 -47.98 -8.53 -17.22
N ARG A 14 -47.11 -8.93 -16.28
CA ARG A 14 -45.74 -9.42 -16.54
C ARG A 14 -45.75 -10.94 -16.72
N ALA A 15 -44.93 -11.46 -17.65
CA ALA A 15 -44.01 -12.62 -17.54
C ALA A 15 -43.51 -13.08 -18.94
N PRO A 16 -42.44 -13.89 -19.11
CA PRO A 16 -41.49 -14.46 -18.14
C PRO A 16 -40.00 -14.12 -18.45
N VAL A 17 -39.15 -13.95 -17.42
CA VAL A 17 -38.18 -14.95 -16.91
C VAL A 17 -37.17 -15.46 -17.94
N PHE A 18 -36.01 -14.78 -18.03
CA PHE A 18 -34.74 -15.48 -18.18
C PHE A 18 -33.94 -15.28 -16.91
N ALA A 19 -34.02 -16.28 -16.04
CA ALA A 19 -33.16 -16.43 -14.89
C ALA A 19 -31.77 -16.82 -15.39
N PHE A 20 -30.78 -15.95 -15.23
CA PHE A 20 -29.38 -16.33 -15.33
C PHE A 20 -28.73 -16.09 -13.97
N ALA A 21 -28.52 -17.20 -13.27
CA ALA A 21 -27.61 -17.41 -12.15
C ALA A 21 -27.50 -16.28 -11.10
N ALA A 22 -28.52 -16.17 -10.25
CA ALA A 22 -28.39 -15.56 -8.93
C ALA A 22 -27.59 -16.51 -8.01
N GLY A 23 -26.26 -16.37 -7.94
CA GLY A 23 -25.44 -17.24 -7.09
C GLY A 23 -24.16 -16.66 -6.51
N PHE A 24 -23.59 -15.58 -7.04
CA PHE A 24 -22.25 -15.15 -6.61
C PHE A 24 -22.06 -13.64 -6.33
N CYS A 25 -22.99 -12.77 -6.73
CA CYS A 25 -22.79 -11.32 -6.66
C CYS A 25 -23.85 -10.58 -5.81
N ARG A 26 -24.23 -11.11 -4.66
CA ARG A 26 -25.06 -10.38 -3.68
C ARG A 26 -24.18 -9.85 -2.55
N GLY A 27 -23.53 -8.71 -2.77
CA GLY A 27 -22.88 -7.99 -1.66
C GLY A 27 -22.01 -6.79 -2.01
N MET A 28 -21.45 -6.67 -3.22
CA MET A 28 -20.44 -5.64 -3.48
C MET A 28 -21.02 -4.34 -4.06
N ALA A 29 -21.05 -3.34 -3.18
CA ALA A 29 -20.94 -1.89 -3.36
C ALA A 29 -22.13 -1.09 -3.92
N ARG A 30 -22.75 -0.33 -3.02
CA ARG A 30 -23.62 0.84 -3.29
C ARG A 30 -22.83 2.11 -3.72
N TYR A 31 -21.50 2.04 -3.84
CA TYR A 31 -20.62 3.16 -4.16
C TYR A 31 -19.78 2.87 -5.42
N PRO A 32 -19.51 3.86 -6.30
CA PRO A 32 -18.47 3.72 -7.31
C PRO A 32 -17.12 3.44 -6.62
N VAL A 33 -16.28 2.64 -7.25
CA VAL A 33 -14.91 2.38 -6.78
C VAL A 33 -14.08 3.65 -6.96
N GLU A 34 -13.47 4.13 -5.89
CA GLU A 34 -12.57 5.28 -5.90
C GLU A 34 -11.20 4.86 -5.36
N VAL A 35 -10.13 5.26 -6.04
CA VAL A 35 -8.76 4.87 -5.71
C VAL A 35 -7.92 6.12 -5.51
N ALA A 36 -7.18 6.17 -4.41
CA ALA A 36 -6.14 7.17 -4.18
C ALA A 36 -4.75 6.50 -4.24
N TYR A 37 -3.79 7.18 -4.88
CA TYR A 37 -2.43 6.70 -5.07
C TYR A 37 -1.42 7.75 -4.60
N CYS A 38 -0.48 7.35 -3.73
CA CYS A 38 0.60 8.19 -3.21
C CYS A 38 1.93 7.42 -3.23
N THR A 39 3.06 8.08 -3.44
CA THR A 39 4.41 7.44 -3.44
C THR A 39 5.47 8.48 -3.07
N ASP A 40 6.69 8.02 -2.78
CA ASP A 40 7.91 8.83 -2.67
C ASP A 40 7.77 9.98 -1.67
N VAL A 41 7.11 9.72 -0.54
CA VAL A 41 6.99 10.72 0.54
C VAL A 41 8.32 10.88 1.27
N GLU A 42 9.11 9.81 1.34
CA GLU A 42 10.45 9.78 1.95
C GLU A 42 10.46 10.43 3.36
N GLY A 43 9.45 10.16 4.19
CA GLY A 43 9.36 10.69 5.56
C GLY A 43 8.82 12.10 5.71
N ASN A 44 8.49 12.79 4.61
CA ASN A 44 7.95 14.14 4.67
C ASN A 44 6.47 14.12 5.09
N LEU A 45 6.23 14.02 6.40
CA LEU A 45 4.89 13.93 6.96
C LEU A 45 4.02 15.16 6.62
N SER A 46 4.62 16.36 6.62
CA SER A 46 3.89 17.60 6.29
C SER A 46 3.42 17.66 4.83
N TYR A 47 4.17 17.04 3.91
CA TYR A 47 3.73 16.85 2.53
C TYR A 47 2.60 15.83 2.46
N PHE A 48 2.73 14.70 3.16
CA PHE A 48 1.72 13.66 3.20
C PHE A 48 0.39 14.14 3.78
N GLU A 49 0.41 14.94 4.85
CA GLU A 49 -0.78 15.52 5.45
C GLU A 49 -1.57 16.38 4.44
N LYS A 50 -0.87 17.28 3.74
CA LYS A 50 -1.47 18.09 2.67
C LYS A 50 -1.99 17.23 1.53
N TRP A 51 -1.27 16.17 1.17
CA TRP A 51 -1.73 15.24 0.14
C TRP A 51 -3.02 14.52 0.58
N VAL A 52 -3.10 14.06 1.84
CA VAL A 52 -4.29 13.42 2.41
C VAL A 52 -5.49 14.37 2.41
N GLU A 53 -5.30 15.67 2.70
CA GLU A 53 -6.37 16.68 2.59
C GLU A 53 -6.96 16.73 1.16
N THR A 54 -6.11 16.66 0.13
CA THR A 54 -6.58 16.62 -1.27
C THR A 54 -7.24 15.29 -1.64
N ALA A 55 -6.81 14.19 -1.01
CA ALA A 55 -7.36 12.84 -1.20
C ALA A 55 -8.55 12.53 -0.29
N GLY A 56 -9.11 13.53 0.41
CA GLY A 56 -10.11 13.40 1.47
C GLY A 56 -11.44 12.73 1.09
N ARG A 57 -11.67 12.43 -0.19
CA ARG A 57 -12.79 11.59 -0.65
C ARG A 57 -12.54 10.10 -0.43
N VAL A 58 -11.28 9.67 -0.43
CA VAL A 58 -10.88 8.25 -0.35
C VAL A 58 -10.24 7.96 1.00
N VAL A 59 -9.27 8.78 1.42
CA VAL A 59 -8.50 8.60 2.65
C VAL A 59 -8.40 9.92 3.40
N ARG A 60 -8.53 9.86 4.73
CA ARG A 60 -8.37 11.01 5.62
C ARG A 60 -7.70 10.61 6.91
N PHE A 61 -7.34 11.58 7.74
CA PHE A 61 -7.10 11.34 9.15
C PHE A 61 -8.42 11.20 9.92
N ASP A 62 -8.40 10.42 11.01
CA ASP A 62 -9.48 10.36 12.00
C ASP A 62 -9.70 11.73 12.67
N SER A 63 -10.72 11.83 13.53
CA SER A 63 -11.04 13.08 14.23
C SER A 63 -9.94 13.56 15.19
N GLU A 64 -9.00 12.70 15.57
CA GLU A 64 -7.89 13.02 16.48
C GLU A 64 -6.59 13.35 15.73
N GLY A 65 -6.54 13.20 14.40
CA GLY A 65 -5.32 13.32 13.61
C GLY A 65 -4.33 12.16 13.83
N LYS A 66 -4.77 11.03 14.40
CA LYS A 66 -3.88 9.96 14.88
C LYS A 66 -3.80 8.77 13.94
N GLU A 67 -4.87 8.43 13.24
CA GLU A 67 -4.89 7.28 12.34
C GLU A 67 -5.46 7.69 10.98
N LEU A 68 -5.13 6.93 9.94
CA LEU A 68 -5.78 7.08 8.64
C LEU A 68 -7.09 6.30 8.60
N GLU A 69 -8.07 6.76 7.83
CA GLU A 69 -9.35 6.07 7.61
C GLU A 69 -9.72 6.09 6.14
N LEU A 70 -10.29 4.98 5.66
CA LEU A 70 -10.97 4.95 4.37
C LEU A 70 -12.39 5.53 4.52
N MET A 71 -12.78 6.39 3.60
CA MET A 71 -14.01 7.17 3.71
C MET A 71 -15.30 6.36 3.49
N HIS A 72 -15.24 5.31 2.69
CA HIS A 72 -16.40 4.49 2.35
C HIS A 72 -15.99 3.08 1.89
N GLU A 73 -16.96 2.19 1.71
CA GLU A 73 -16.72 0.80 1.29
C GLU A 73 -16.12 0.67 -0.13
N GLY A 74 -16.36 1.67 -0.97
CA GLY A 74 -15.78 1.76 -2.32
C GLY A 74 -14.40 2.43 -2.39
N ALA A 75 -13.82 2.87 -1.26
CA ALA A 75 -12.54 3.55 -1.23
C ALA A 75 -11.39 2.54 -1.14
N TYR A 76 -10.39 2.71 -2.02
CA TYR A 76 -9.17 1.91 -2.07
C TYR A 76 -7.96 2.84 -2.04
N PHE A 77 -6.92 2.42 -1.34
CA PHE A 77 -5.69 3.20 -1.20
C PHE A 77 -4.48 2.39 -1.61
N VAL A 78 -3.66 2.95 -2.48
CA VAL A 78 -2.41 2.34 -2.94
C VAL A 78 -1.26 3.26 -2.58
N TYR A 79 -0.30 2.74 -1.82
CA TYR A 79 0.96 3.43 -1.56
C TYR A 79 2.07 2.79 -2.40
N GLY A 80 2.74 3.60 -3.21
CA GLY A 80 3.70 3.17 -4.24
C GLY A 80 5.07 2.76 -3.73
N GLY A 81 5.41 3.11 -2.49
CA GLY A 81 6.70 2.81 -1.87
C GLY A 81 7.53 4.06 -1.62
N ASP A 82 8.78 3.84 -1.24
CA ASP A 82 9.76 4.85 -0.81
C ASP A 82 9.20 5.71 0.33
N VAL A 83 8.76 5.02 1.39
CA VAL A 83 8.14 5.61 2.58
C VAL A 83 9.17 6.38 3.40
N CYS A 84 10.38 5.83 3.55
CA CYS A 84 11.41 6.32 4.47
C CYS A 84 12.69 6.73 3.73
N ASP A 85 13.38 7.79 4.20
CA ASP A 85 14.83 8.03 3.99
C ASP A 85 15.27 9.43 4.47
N ASN A 86 14.41 10.43 4.27
CA ASN A 86 14.84 11.80 4.06
C ASN A 86 14.22 12.76 5.10
N GLY A 87 12.96 12.51 5.48
CA GLY A 87 12.18 13.31 6.39
C GLY A 87 12.11 12.73 7.81
N PRO A 88 11.81 13.56 8.83
CA PRO A 88 11.76 13.13 10.22
C PRO A 88 10.52 12.26 10.54
N GLY A 89 9.57 12.14 9.61
CA GLY A 89 8.29 11.46 9.80
C GLY A 89 8.28 9.98 9.45
N ASP A 90 9.41 9.39 9.06
CA ASP A 90 9.55 7.99 8.59
C ASP A 90 8.75 6.98 9.42
N LEU A 91 9.09 6.86 10.72
CA LEU A 91 8.47 5.88 11.61
C LEU A 91 6.96 6.10 11.74
N ARG A 92 6.55 7.36 11.83
CA ARG A 92 5.14 7.73 11.97
C ARG A 92 4.36 7.36 10.71
N LEU A 93 4.92 7.66 9.53
CA LEU A 93 4.30 7.34 8.25
C LEU A 93 4.18 5.83 8.06
N CYS A 94 5.24 5.06 8.35
CA CYS A 94 5.17 3.59 8.36
C CYS A 94 4.06 3.06 9.26
N GLN A 95 3.95 3.57 10.49
CA GLN A 95 2.92 3.16 11.43
C GLN A 95 1.51 3.43 10.90
N LEU A 96 1.27 4.62 10.32
CA LEU A 96 -0.01 4.99 9.71
C LEU A 96 -0.38 4.05 8.55
N LEU A 97 0.55 3.81 7.62
CA LEU A 97 0.33 2.95 6.45
C LEU A 97 0.08 1.49 6.86
N VAL A 98 0.89 0.95 7.77
CA VAL A 98 0.76 -0.43 8.25
C VAL A 98 -0.52 -0.61 9.08
N SER A 99 -0.87 0.35 9.94
CA SER A 99 -2.13 0.34 10.69
C SER A 99 -3.34 0.30 9.75
N LEU A 100 -3.35 1.16 8.73
CA LEU A 100 -4.42 1.22 7.74
C LEU A 100 -4.51 -0.10 6.94
N LYS A 101 -3.38 -0.67 6.51
CA LYS A 101 -3.33 -1.98 5.84
C LYS A 101 -3.86 -3.12 6.71
N LYS A 102 -3.52 -3.14 7.99
CA LYS A 102 -4.01 -4.16 8.94
C LYS A 102 -5.53 -4.09 9.12
N ARG A 103 -6.12 -2.89 9.13
CA ARG A 103 -7.57 -2.69 9.25
C ARG A 103 -8.32 -2.96 7.95
N HIS A 104 -7.70 -2.72 6.80
CA HIS A 104 -8.32 -2.87 5.48
C HIS A 104 -7.43 -3.68 4.52
N PRO A 105 -7.23 -4.99 4.79
CA PRO A 105 -6.25 -5.80 4.06
C PRO A 105 -6.54 -5.91 2.55
N ASP A 106 -7.80 -5.92 2.13
CA ASP A 106 -8.18 -6.08 0.72
C ASP A 106 -8.32 -4.74 -0.03
N ARG A 107 -8.33 -3.61 0.69
CA ARG A 107 -8.56 -2.27 0.11
C ARG A 107 -7.35 -1.35 0.17
N VAL A 108 -6.31 -1.76 0.90
CA VAL A 108 -5.06 -1.04 1.00
C VAL A 108 -3.96 -1.88 0.38
N ALA A 109 -3.25 -1.35 -0.61
CA ALA A 109 -2.06 -1.98 -1.18
C ALA A 109 -0.84 -1.15 -0.81
N LEU A 110 0.19 -1.81 -0.25
CA LEU A 110 1.48 -1.21 0.02
C LEU A 110 2.49 -1.87 -0.91
N LEU A 111 2.99 -1.11 -1.88
CA LEU A 111 4.06 -1.54 -2.76
C LEU A 111 5.40 -1.20 -2.09
N SER A 112 6.40 -2.04 -2.31
CA SER A 112 7.74 -1.81 -1.78
C SER A 112 8.58 -1.07 -2.81
N GLY A 113 9.01 0.14 -2.46
CA GLY A 113 9.97 0.90 -3.24
C GLY A 113 11.40 0.39 -3.03
N ASN A 114 12.33 0.88 -3.86
CA ASN A 114 13.74 0.49 -3.76
C ASN A 114 14.33 0.88 -2.39
N ARG A 115 13.98 2.06 -1.86
CA ARG A 115 14.46 2.52 -0.55
C ARG A 115 13.88 1.70 0.60
N ASP A 116 12.66 1.21 0.45
CA ASP A 116 12.03 0.34 1.45
C ASP A 116 12.71 -1.03 1.48
N LEU A 117 12.93 -1.64 0.31
CA LEU A 117 13.60 -2.93 0.18
C LEU A 117 15.01 -2.90 0.77
N ASN A 118 15.76 -1.82 0.55
CA ASN A 118 17.09 -1.64 1.14
C ASN A 118 17.05 -1.62 2.68
N LYS A 119 16.00 -1.06 3.28
CA LYS A 119 15.84 -1.04 4.74
C LYS A 119 15.39 -2.39 5.29
N LEU A 120 14.54 -3.12 4.56
CA LEU A 120 14.12 -4.47 4.95
C LEU A 120 15.29 -5.46 4.98
N ARG A 121 16.35 -5.23 4.18
CA ARG A 121 17.57 -6.05 4.24
C ARG A 121 18.32 -5.92 5.56
N MET A 122 18.22 -4.77 6.24
CA MET A 122 18.95 -4.55 7.49
C MET A 122 18.61 -5.58 8.56
N THR A 123 17.39 -6.12 8.60
CA THR A 123 17.02 -7.14 9.59
C THR A 123 17.74 -8.47 9.36
N ALA A 124 18.03 -8.81 8.10
CA ALA A 124 18.81 -10.00 7.75
C ALA A 124 20.31 -9.74 7.89
N GLU A 125 20.79 -8.58 7.42
CA GLU A 125 22.23 -8.24 7.41
C GLU A 125 22.79 -7.89 8.80
N LEU A 126 21.94 -7.47 9.73
CA LEU A 126 22.32 -7.23 11.12
C LEU A 126 22.03 -8.42 12.05
N ASP A 127 21.57 -9.54 11.50
CA ASP A 127 21.45 -10.78 12.27
C ASP A 127 22.86 -11.30 12.62
N LEU A 128 23.04 -11.84 13.82
CA LEU A 128 24.34 -12.34 14.28
C LEU A 128 24.92 -13.38 13.33
N THR A 129 24.08 -14.21 12.70
CA THR A 129 24.54 -15.21 11.75
C THR A 129 25.10 -14.61 10.46
N ASP A 130 24.63 -13.44 10.04
CA ASP A 130 25.16 -12.72 8.89
C ASP A 130 26.42 -11.93 9.27
N LEU A 131 26.44 -11.34 10.48
CA LEU A 131 27.59 -10.62 11.02
C LEU A 131 28.81 -11.53 11.28
N ASP A 132 28.58 -12.77 11.71
CA ASP A 132 29.62 -13.77 11.93
C ASP A 132 30.02 -14.51 10.63
N ARG A 133 29.39 -14.19 9.49
CA ARG A 133 29.69 -14.85 8.21
C ARG A 133 31.16 -14.60 7.83
N PRO A 134 31.92 -15.65 7.44
CA PRO A 134 33.26 -15.47 6.91
C PRO A 134 33.26 -14.49 5.74
N MET A 135 34.16 -13.52 5.76
CA MET A 135 34.26 -12.47 4.73
C MET A 135 34.36 -13.03 3.30
N ASP A 136 34.98 -14.20 3.13
CA ASP A 136 35.14 -14.87 1.83
C ASP A 136 33.83 -15.48 1.29
N GLU A 137 32.85 -15.69 2.14
CA GLU A 137 31.53 -16.21 1.78
C GLU A 137 30.54 -15.09 1.44
N ILE A 138 30.89 -13.82 1.71
CA ILE A 138 30.06 -12.67 1.37
C ILE A 138 30.16 -12.42 -0.14
N ALA A 139 29.10 -12.78 -0.86
CA ALA A 139 28.99 -12.56 -2.28
C ALA A 139 29.02 -11.07 -2.63
N LYS A 140 29.56 -10.73 -3.81
CA LYS A 140 29.47 -9.38 -4.35
C LYS A 140 28.01 -9.00 -4.64
N PRO A 141 27.67 -7.70 -4.62
CA PRO A 141 26.36 -7.21 -5.04
C PRO A 141 25.94 -7.78 -6.39
N HIS A 142 24.77 -8.42 -6.46
CA HIS A 142 24.32 -9.08 -7.69
C HIS A 142 23.91 -8.08 -8.80
N TRP A 143 23.61 -6.83 -8.44
CA TRP A 143 23.24 -5.76 -9.38
C TRP A 143 24.45 -5.01 -9.98
N ASP A 144 25.67 -5.24 -9.49
CA ASP A 144 26.89 -4.63 -10.04
C ASP A 144 27.95 -5.70 -10.29
N VAL A 145 28.12 -6.05 -11.56
CA VAL A 145 29.09 -7.06 -12.01
C VAL A 145 30.53 -6.66 -11.71
N ASN A 146 30.81 -5.36 -11.63
CA ASN A 146 32.14 -4.78 -11.40
C ASN A 146 32.40 -4.48 -9.92
N ALA A 147 31.42 -4.70 -9.05
CA ALA A 147 31.61 -4.49 -7.62
C ALA A 147 32.70 -5.42 -7.06
N LEU A 148 33.54 -4.83 -6.21
CA LEU A 148 34.54 -5.55 -5.44
C LEU A 148 33.86 -6.40 -4.37
N THR A 149 34.49 -7.53 -4.02
CA THR A 149 34.12 -8.25 -2.79
C THR A 149 34.51 -7.43 -1.55
N LEU A 150 33.95 -7.78 -0.38
CA LEU A 150 34.32 -7.11 0.89
C LEU A 150 35.84 -7.19 1.13
N ARG A 151 36.44 -8.35 0.92
CA ARG A 151 37.90 -8.55 1.00
C ARG A 151 38.66 -7.59 0.08
N GLN A 152 38.33 -7.58 -1.21
CA GLN A 152 39.01 -6.74 -2.20
C GLN A 152 38.87 -5.25 -1.87
N HIS A 153 37.70 -4.85 -1.36
CA HIS A 153 37.47 -3.49 -0.89
C HIS A 153 38.38 -3.15 0.31
N LEU A 154 38.44 -4.03 1.31
CA LEU A 154 39.27 -3.81 2.50
C LEU A 154 40.77 -3.81 2.18
N GLU A 155 41.25 -4.70 1.31
CA GLU A 155 42.64 -4.72 0.83
C GLU A 155 43.01 -3.42 0.09
N ARG A 156 42.10 -2.93 -0.75
CA ARG A 156 42.25 -1.63 -1.43
C ARG A 156 42.31 -0.48 -0.42
N VAL A 157 41.42 -0.48 0.58
CA VAL A 157 41.40 0.55 1.64
C VAL A 157 42.67 0.50 2.50
N ALA A 158 43.16 -0.70 2.86
CA ALA A 158 44.39 -0.90 3.60
C ALA A 158 45.60 -0.35 2.84
N THR A 159 45.70 -0.68 1.55
CA THR A 159 46.75 -0.18 0.65
C THR A 159 46.72 1.35 0.55
N GLN A 160 45.53 1.95 0.40
CA GLN A 160 45.37 3.40 0.31
C GLN A 160 45.70 4.13 1.61
N LYS A 161 45.55 3.46 2.76
CA LYS A 161 45.83 4.02 4.09
C LYS A 161 47.20 3.63 4.64
N GLU A 162 48.04 2.93 3.86
CA GLU A 162 49.35 2.42 4.28
C GLU A 162 49.25 1.55 5.55
N LEU A 163 48.13 0.85 5.73
CA LEU A 163 47.94 -0.09 6.81
C LEU A 163 48.68 -1.41 6.47
N PRO A 164 49.27 -2.09 7.47
CA PRO A 164 49.96 -3.36 7.27
C PRO A 164 49.03 -4.45 6.75
#